data_AF-A0A7D5R822-F1
#
_entry.id   AF-A0A7D5R822-F1
#
_cell.length_a   1.000
_cell.length_b   1.000
_cell.length_c   1.000
_cell.angle_alpha   90.00
_cell.angle_beta   90.00
_cell.angle_gamma   90.00
#
_symmetry.space_group_name_H-M   'P 1'
#
loop_
_entity.id
_entity.type
_entity.pdbx_description
1 polymer ?
#
loop_
_entity_poly.entity_id
_entity_poly.type
_entity_poly.pdbx_seq_one_letter_code
_entity_poly.pdbx_strand_id
1 'polypeptide(L)'
;MVEASLSKLDDKGVFTIVKVENVEKKVGKETITEINIETEEEFDGVKNFYTSRKMIVSKFYDDGKSTTLTQDIQKGKKHRVKIITQRFGNGKEDYDIAKS
;
A
#
# COMPACT_ATOMS: atom_id res chain seq x y z
N MET A 1 5.01 14.04 2.36
CA MET A 1 4.65 12.84 1.57
C MET A 1 3.79 13.31 0.41
N VAL A 2 4.06 12.82 -0.80
CA VAL A 2 3.35 13.28 -2.01
C VAL A 2 2.07 12.45 -2.16
N GLU A 3 0.98 13.13 -2.51
CA GLU A 3 -0.28 12.45 -2.81
C GLU A 3 -0.22 11.88 -4.23
N ALA A 4 0.02 10.58 -4.33
CA ALA A 4 0.03 9.86 -5.59
C ALA A 4 -1.26 9.08 -5.75
N SER A 5 -1.92 9.24 -6.89
CA SER A 5 -3.11 8.43 -7.19
C SER A 5 -2.67 7.00 -7.49
N LEU A 6 -3.18 6.00 -6.74
CA LEU A 6 -2.87 4.59 -6.96
C LEU A 6 -3.16 4.13 -8.40
N SER A 7 -4.16 4.72 -9.05
CA SER A 7 -4.49 4.49 -10.46
C SER A 7 -3.35 4.85 -11.42
N LYS A 8 -2.48 5.79 -11.03
CA LYS A 8 -1.29 6.13 -11.82
C LYS A 8 -0.16 5.11 -11.64
N LEU A 9 -0.17 4.38 -10.52
CA LEU A 9 0.85 3.40 -10.16
C LEU A 9 0.46 1.97 -10.59
N ASP A 10 -0.84 1.72 -10.73
CA ASP A 10 -1.43 0.47 -11.21
C ASP A 10 -0.87 0.03 -12.55
N ASP A 11 -0.47 -1.25 -12.67
CA ASP A 11 0.03 -1.91 -13.88
C ASP A 11 1.21 -1.24 -14.62
N LYS A 12 1.72 -0.11 -14.11
CA LYS A 12 2.81 0.67 -14.72
C LYS A 12 4.18 0.43 -14.09
N GLY A 13 4.23 -0.15 -12.90
CA GLY A 13 5.46 -0.23 -12.13
C GLY A 13 5.56 -1.43 -11.20
N VAL A 14 6.78 -1.94 -11.09
CA VAL A 14 7.18 -2.82 -10.00
C VAL A 14 8.01 -1.99 -9.03
N PHE A 15 7.64 -2.03 -7.76
CA PHE A 15 8.19 -1.21 -6.69
C PHE A 15 8.85 -2.10 -5.65
N THR A 16 10.00 -1.69 -5.15
CA THR A 16 10.65 -2.34 -4.02
C THR A 16 10.31 -1.57 -2.76
N ILE A 17 9.42 -2.12 -1.94
CA ILE A 17 9.04 -1.52 -0.66
C ILE A 17 10.19 -1.69 0.32
N VAL A 18 10.60 -0.57 0.91
CA VAL A 18 11.66 -0.53 1.95
C VAL A 18 11.13 -0.14 3.31
N LYS A 19 10.02 0.60 3.38
CA LYS A 19 9.42 1.00 4.64
C LYS A 19 7.90 1.04 4.53
N VAL A 20 7.25 0.59 5.60
CA VAL A 20 5.81 0.64 5.77
C VAL A 20 5.52 1.18 7.16
N GLU A 21 4.66 2.19 7.24
CA GLU A 21 4.23 2.79 8.50
C GLU A 21 2.69 2.86 8.55
N ASN A 22 2.13 2.45 9.68
CA ASN A 22 0.70 2.58 9.93
C ASN A 22 0.41 3.93 10.59
N VAL A 23 -0.58 4.64 10.06
CA VAL A 23 -1.08 5.89 10.60
C VAL A 23 -2.58 5.75 10.82
N GLU A 24 -3.01 5.86 12.07
CA GLU A 24 -4.42 5.94 12.42
C GLU A 24 -4.86 7.40 12.44
N LYS A 25 -5.89 7.73 11.65
CA LYS A 25 -6.44 9.08 11.56
C LYS A 25 -7.90 9.07 12.00
N LYS A 26 -8.24 9.90 12.99
CA LYS A 26 -9.65 10.15 13.34
C LYS A 26 -10.24 11.16 12.37
N VAL A 27 -11.28 10.75 11.64
CA VAL A 27 -12.06 11.61 10.75
C VAL A 27 -13.50 11.60 11.23
N GLY A 28 -13.91 12.67 11.90
CA GLY A 28 -15.22 12.74 12.56
C GLY A 28 -15.35 11.71 13.68
N LYS A 29 -16.31 10.78 13.54
CA LYS A 29 -16.53 9.67 14.49
C LYS A 29 -15.82 8.37 14.10
N GLU A 30 -15.20 8.33 12.92
CA GLU A 30 -14.56 7.14 12.37
C GLU A 30 -13.03 7.21 12.50
N THR A 31 -12.40 6.06 12.70
CA THR A 31 -10.94 5.92 12.62
C THR A 31 -10.60 5.28 11.29
N ILE A 32 -9.80 5.96 10.49
CA ILE A 32 -9.30 5.47 9.20
C ILE A 32 -7.85 5.02 9.40
N THR A 33 -7.56 3.80 8.99
CA THR A 33 -6.19 3.29 8.92
C THR A 33 -5.59 3.64 7.56
N GLU A 34 -4.47 4.34 7.58
CA GLU A 34 -3.69 4.72 6.42
C GLU A 34 -2.32 4.07 6.50
N ILE A 35 -1.83 3.57 5.38
CA ILE A 35 -0.50 2.97 5.26
C ILE A 35 0.37 3.87 4.40
N ASN A 36 1.47 4.30 5.00
CA ASN A 36 2.55 5.03 4.37
C ASN A 36 3.58 4.04 3.82
N ILE A 37 3.88 4.14 2.53
CA ILE A 37 4.77 3.23 1.82
C ILE A 37 5.91 4.05 1.21
N GLU A 38 7.15 3.64 1.51
CA GLU A 38 8.35 4.15 0.87
C GLU A 38 8.96 3.05 -0.02
N THR A 39 9.34 3.46 -1.23
CA THR A 39 9.87 2.57 -2.27
C THR A 39 11.28 3.01 -2.69
N GLU A 40 12.09 2.09 -3.20
CA GLU A 40 13.42 2.45 -3.74
C GLU A 40 13.31 3.23 -5.05
N GLU A 41 12.49 2.70 -5.95
CA GLU A 41 12.21 3.26 -7.26
C GLU A 41 11.31 4.50 -7.17
N GLU A 42 11.61 5.51 -7.97
CA GLU A 42 10.71 6.65 -8.17
C GLU A 42 9.87 6.41 -9.42
N PHE A 43 8.54 6.49 -9.29
CA PHE A 43 7.61 6.36 -10.41
C PHE A 43 6.85 7.67 -10.59
N ASP A 44 7.03 8.32 -11.74
CA ASP A 44 6.36 9.59 -12.06
C ASP A 44 6.62 10.68 -10.99
N GLY A 45 7.84 10.73 -10.44
CA GLY A 45 8.21 11.64 -9.35
C GLY A 45 7.72 11.22 -7.96
N VAL A 46 7.09 10.04 -7.85
CA VAL A 46 6.57 9.50 -6.60
C VAL A 46 7.47 8.37 -6.10
N LYS A 47 8.12 8.62 -4.97
CA LYS A 47 8.88 7.62 -4.21
C LYS A 47 8.13 7.12 -2.96
N ASN A 48 7.36 8.03 -2.37
CA ASN A 48 6.67 7.86 -1.09
C ASN A 48 5.20 8.21 -1.28
N PHE A 49 4.32 7.26 -1.01
CA PHE A 49 2.87 7.45 -1.14
C PHE A 49 2.13 6.82 0.03
N TYR A 50 0.88 7.21 0.21
CA TYR A 50 0.01 6.67 1.24
C TYR A 50 -1.25 6.06 0.62
N THR A 51 -1.88 5.15 1.36
CA THR A 51 -3.15 4.54 0.95
C THR A 51 -3.99 4.10 2.13
N SER A 52 -5.29 4.34 2.05
CA SER A 52 -6.30 3.78 2.96
C SER A 52 -7.16 2.71 2.28
N ARG A 53 -6.74 2.20 1.11
CA ARG A 53 -7.49 1.17 0.37
C ARG A 53 -7.46 -0.13 1.15
N LYS A 54 -8.65 -0.63 1.49
CA LYS A 54 -8.82 -1.78 2.39
C LYS A 54 -8.01 -3.00 1.97
N MET A 55 -7.92 -3.28 0.67
CA MET A 55 -7.17 -4.41 0.11
C MET A 55 -5.66 -4.26 0.28
N ILE A 56 -5.12 -3.06 0.04
CA ILE A 56 -3.70 -2.79 0.28
C ILE A 56 -3.39 -2.79 1.78
N VAL A 57 -4.22 -2.13 2.59
CA VAL A 57 -4.06 -2.06 4.05
C VAL A 57 -3.98 -3.47 4.63
N SER A 58 -4.87 -4.39 4.20
CA SER A 58 -4.91 -5.77 4.72
C SER A 58 -3.68 -6.62 4.36
N LYS A 59 -2.89 -6.25 3.33
CA LYS A 59 -1.59 -6.91 3.07
C LYS A 59 -0.57 -6.62 4.16
N PHE A 60 -0.66 -5.45 4.78
CA PHE A 60 0.31 -4.99 5.78
C PHE A 60 -0.19 -5.16 7.21
N TYR A 61 -1.49 -4.92 7.44
CA TYR A 61 -2.11 -4.98 8.75
C TYR A 61 -3.45 -5.69 8.66
N ASP A 62 -3.57 -6.79 9.39
CA ASP A 62 -4.82 -7.53 9.52
C ASP A 62 -5.36 -7.32 10.93
N ASP A 63 -6.53 -6.67 11.03
CA ASP A 63 -7.17 -6.31 12.30
C ASP A 63 -6.22 -5.60 13.31
N GLY A 64 -5.46 -4.62 12.79
CA GLY A 64 -4.48 -3.85 13.55
C GLY A 64 -3.16 -4.57 13.85
N LYS A 65 -3.02 -5.85 13.50
CA LYS A 65 -1.78 -6.63 13.71
C LYS A 65 -0.92 -6.63 12.46
N SER A 66 0.40 -6.49 12.64
CA SER A 66 1.34 -6.57 11.52
C SER A 66 1.36 -7.97 10.89
N THR A 67 1.22 -8.02 9.57
CA THR A 67 1.38 -9.25 8.79
C THR A 67 2.86 -9.63 8.70
N THR A 68 3.15 -10.86 8.24
CA THR A 68 4.52 -11.30 7.96
C THR A 68 5.24 -10.37 6.98
N LEU A 69 4.53 -9.85 5.97
CA LEU A 69 5.09 -8.90 5.00
C LEU A 69 5.59 -7.64 5.71
N THR A 70 4.76 -7.04 6.57
CA THR A 70 5.15 -5.85 7.35
C THR A 70 6.32 -6.14 8.28
N GLN A 71 6.30 -7.28 8.97
CA GLN A 71 7.39 -7.65 9.87
C GLN A 71 8.71 -7.86 9.13
N ASP A 72 8.66 -8.46 7.93
CA ASP A 72 9.83 -8.64 7.08
C ASP A 72 10.40 -7.29 6.62
N ILE A 73 9.53 -6.37 6.15
CA ILE A 73 9.92 -5.02 5.76
C ILE A 73 10.51 -4.24 6.94
N GLN A 74 9.91 -4.33 8.13
CA GLN A 74 10.42 -3.70 9.35
C GLN A 74 11.80 -4.24 9.78
N LYS A 75 12.12 -5.50 9.44
CA LYS A 75 13.44 -6.10 9.64
C LYS A 75 14.44 -5.72 8.53
N GLY A 76 14.06 -4.85 7.61
CA GLY A 76 14.88 -4.40 6.49
C GLY A 76 14.88 -5.33 5.27
N LYS A 77 14.00 -6.34 5.23
CA LYS A 77 13.85 -7.15 4.02
C LYS A 77 13.11 -6.35 2.95
N LYS A 78 13.70 -6.33 1.76
CA LYS A 78 13.12 -5.66 0.61
C LYS A 78 12.07 -6.54 -0.05
N HIS A 79 10.91 -5.96 -0.35
CA HIS A 79 9.83 -6.66 -1.01
C HIS A 79 9.46 -6.00 -2.33
N ARG A 80 9.71 -6.72 -3.42
CA ARG A 80 9.36 -6.30 -4.76
C ARG A 80 7.91 -6.65 -5.06
N VAL A 81 7.10 -5.64 -5.37
CA VAL A 81 5.66 -5.74 -5.53
C VAL A 81 5.16 -4.94 -6.72
N LYS A 82 3.94 -5.20 -7.14
CA LYS A 82 3.20 -4.37 -8.11
C LYS A 82 1.85 -3.99 -7.53
N ILE A 83 1.40 -2.78 -7.84
CA ILE A 83 0.01 -2.37 -7.60
C ILE A 83 -0.81 -2.92 -8.77
N ILE A 84 -1.91 -3.58 -8.46
CA ILE A 84 -2.82 -4.17 -9.44
C ILE A 84 -4.26 -3.73 -9.16
N THR A 85 -5.03 -3.52 -10.23
CA THR A 85 -6.47 -3.32 -10.12
C THR A 85 -7.15 -4.69 -10.02
N GLN A 86 -7.85 -4.91 -8.92
CA GLN A 86 -8.66 -6.10 -8.72
C GLN A 86 -10.12 -5.80 -9.02
N ARG A 87 -10.66 -6.49 -10.04
CA ARG A 87 -12.07 -6.43 -10.40
C ARG A 87 -12.85 -7.56 -9.76
N PHE A 88 -13.92 -7.22 -9.05
CA PHE A 88 -14.80 -8.17 -8.39
C PHE A 88 -15.97 -8.54 -9.30
N GLY A 89 -16.57 -9.73 -9.09
CA GLY A 89 -17.67 -10.24 -9.92
C GLY A 89 -18.94 -9.37 -9.92
N ASN A 90 -19.06 -8.42 -8.98
CA ASN A 90 -20.13 -7.42 -8.94
C ASN A 90 -19.82 -6.13 -9.72
N GLY A 91 -18.73 -6.11 -10.50
CA GLY A 91 -18.30 -4.97 -11.29
C GLY A 91 -17.54 -3.89 -10.52
N LYS A 92 -17.35 -4.04 -9.20
CA LYS A 92 -16.51 -3.12 -8.41
C LYS A 92 -15.03 -3.36 -8.70
N GLU A 93 -14.24 -2.31 -8.56
CA GLU A 93 -12.79 -2.31 -8.71
C GLU A 93 -12.15 -1.75 -7.43
N ASP A 94 -11.07 -2.38 -6.96
CA ASP A 94 -10.22 -1.87 -5.88
C ASP A 94 -8.75 -2.10 -6.26
N TYR A 95 -7.81 -1.54 -5.49
CA TYR A 95 -6.39 -1.70 -5.73
C TYR A 95 -5.82 -2.70 -4.74
N ASP A 96 -5.00 -3.63 -5.22
CA ASP A 96 -4.28 -4.58 -4.40
C ASP A 96 -2.77 -4.49 -4.65
N ILE A 97 -1.98 -5.07 -3.75
CA ILE A 97 -0.54 -5.27 -3.92
C ILE A 97 -0.26 -6.76 -4.08
N ALA A 98 0.39 -7.10 -5.19
CA ALA A 98 0.85 -8.45 -5.50
C ALA A 98 2.37 -8.53 -5.50
N LYS A 99 2.91 -9.67 -5.07
CA LYS A 99 4.34 -9.98 -5.23
C LYS A 99 4.66 -10.04 -6.72
N SER A 100 5.71 -9.34 -7.14
CA SER A 100 6.23 -9.39 -8.51
C SER A 100 7.24 -10.51 -8.72
#